data_AF-S6A8M5-F1
#
_entry.id   AF-S6A8M5-F1
#
_cell.length_a   1.000
_cell.length_b   1.000
_cell.length_c   1.000
_cell.angle_alpha   90.00
_cell.angle_beta   90.00
_cell.angle_gamma   90.00
#
_symmetry.space_group_name_H-M   'P 1'
#
loop_
_entity.id
_entity.type
_entity.pdbx_description
1 polymer ?
#
loop_
_entity_poly.entity_id
_entity_poly.type
_entity_poly.pdbx_seq_one_letter_code
_entity_poly.pdbx_strand_id
1 'polypeptide(L)'
;MKREINKLLFLFFLVFLISCTEDSQIDVKQVLEVNDFNVIVFVKNVGATSDYSMNISIIEGNKKITNRDKGNIFIAKGMRNVFIKLKDNNIVVSHSYSDKDIFYKIDSYYGYNFVYENEN
;
A
#
# COMPACT_ATOMS: atom_id res chain seq x y z
N MET A 1 -27.99 -5.58 38.83
CA MET A 1 -26.57 -5.19 38.70
C MET A 1 -25.86 -5.89 37.53
N LYS A 2 -25.90 -7.22 37.40
CA LYS A 2 -25.25 -7.96 36.28
C LYS A 2 -25.71 -7.56 34.85
N ARG A 3 -26.98 -7.20 34.66
CA ARG A 3 -27.54 -6.85 33.33
C ARG A 3 -27.01 -5.55 32.75
N GLU A 4 -26.72 -4.56 33.60
CA GLU A 4 -26.19 -3.25 33.17
C GLU A 4 -24.69 -3.33 32.87
N ILE A 5 -23.94 -4.19 33.57
CA ILE A 5 -22.52 -4.49 33.29
C ILE A 5 -22.38 -5.10 31.88
N ASN A 6 -23.29 -6.02 31.49
CA ASN A 6 -23.26 -6.63 30.16
C ASN A 6 -23.51 -5.64 29.02
N LYS A 7 -24.37 -4.63 29.23
CA LYS A 7 -24.62 -3.56 28.25
C LYS A 7 -23.41 -2.63 28.12
N LEU A 8 -22.76 -2.31 29.24
CA LEU A 8 -21.56 -1.48 29.25
C LEU A 8 -20.39 -2.18 28.54
N LEU A 9 -20.22 -3.48 28.75
CA LEU A 9 -19.21 -4.29 28.06
C LEU A 9 -19.47 -4.36 26.54
N PHE A 10 -20.75 -4.50 26.15
CA PHE A 10 -21.15 -4.51 24.75
C PHE A 10 -20.91 -3.16 24.07
N LEU A 11 -21.19 -2.04 24.76
CA LEU A 11 -20.89 -0.70 24.25
C LEU A 11 -19.38 -0.49 24.06
N PHE A 12 -18.56 -0.97 25.00
CA PHE A 12 -17.11 -0.89 24.91
C PHE A 12 -16.58 -1.70 23.71
N PHE A 13 -17.15 -2.89 23.48
CA PHE A 13 -16.83 -3.72 22.31
C PHE A 13 -17.23 -3.04 21.00
N LEU A 14 -18.38 -2.36 20.96
CA LEU A 14 -18.85 -1.61 19.79
C LEU A 14 -17.91 -0.44 19.45
N VAL A 15 -17.42 0.31 20.44
CA VAL A 15 -16.46 1.42 20.24
C VAL A 15 -15.11 0.90 19.74
N PHE A 16 -14.66 -0.26 20.21
CA PHE A 16 -13.44 -0.92 19.70
C PHE A 16 -13.57 -1.34 18.23
N LEU A 17 -14.75 -1.80 17.80
CA LEU A 17 -14.98 -2.16 16.40
C LEU A 17 -15.02 -0.95 15.46
N ILE A 18 -15.47 0.21 15.93
CA ILE A 18 -15.54 1.44 15.12
C ILE A 18 -14.17 2.15 15.04
N SER A 19 -13.30 1.97 16.04
CA SER A 19 -11.98 2.63 16.09
C SER A 19 -10.94 2.04 15.12
N CYS A 20 -11.29 1.00 14.35
CA CYS A 20 -10.40 0.35 13.38
C CYS A 20 -10.65 0.78 11.92
N THR A 21 -11.22 1.97 11.71
CA THR A 21 -11.44 2.53 10.36
C THR A 21 -10.73 3.86 10.14
N GLU A 22 -9.53 4.05 10.71
CA GLU A 22 -8.65 5.10 10.20
C GLU A 22 -8.13 4.69 8.83
N ASP A 23 -8.75 5.28 7.81
CA ASP A 23 -8.28 5.20 6.45
C ASP A 23 -6.94 5.94 6.39
N SER A 24 -5.84 5.21 6.58
CA SER A 24 -4.49 5.77 6.51
C SER A 24 -4.36 6.66 5.26
N GLN A 25 -4.09 7.95 5.48
CA GLN A 25 -3.86 8.90 4.40
C GLN A 25 -2.69 8.40 3.55
N ILE A 26 -2.91 8.37 2.24
CA ILE A 26 -1.89 8.05 1.25
C ILE A 26 -1.54 9.32 0.48
N ASP A 27 -0.26 9.47 0.17
CA ASP A 27 0.29 10.55 -0.64
C ASP A 27 0.79 9.96 -1.95
N VAL A 28 -0.02 10.10 -3.01
CA VAL A 28 0.26 9.54 -4.34
C VAL A 28 1.38 10.32 -5.00
N LYS A 29 2.44 9.62 -5.40
CA LYS A 29 3.63 10.16 -6.07
C LYS A 29 3.60 9.98 -7.58
N GLN A 30 3.09 8.84 -8.04
CA GLN A 30 3.03 8.54 -9.46
C GLN A 30 1.86 7.60 -9.76
N VAL A 31 1.25 7.77 -10.93
CA VAL A 31 0.30 6.83 -11.51
C VAL A 31 0.78 6.49 -12.92
N LEU A 32 0.82 5.20 -13.24
CA LEU A 32 1.08 4.66 -14.57
C LEU A 32 -0.15 3.87 -15.00
N GLU A 33 -0.81 4.33 -16.05
CA GLU A 33 -1.95 3.63 -16.66
C GLU A 33 -1.41 2.56 -17.62
N VAL A 34 -1.83 1.31 -17.42
CA VAL A 34 -1.42 0.14 -18.21
C VAL A 34 -2.65 -0.68 -18.56
N ASN A 35 -3.17 -0.49 -19.77
CA ASN A 35 -4.42 -1.09 -20.25
C ASN A 35 -5.57 -0.91 -19.23
N ASP A 36 -6.10 -2.00 -18.68
CA ASP A 36 -7.22 -1.99 -17.72
C ASP A 36 -6.78 -1.77 -16.27
N PHE A 37 -5.50 -1.45 -16.03
CA PHE A 37 -4.94 -1.29 -14.69
C PHE A 37 -4.23 0.05 -14.50
N ASN A 38 -4.20 0.52 -13.26
CA ASN A 38 -3.35 1.61 -12.80
C ASN A 38 -2.33 1.06 -11.81
N VAL A 39 -1.06 1.36 -12.06
CA VAL A 39 0.03 1.12 -11.12
C VAL A 39 0.34 2.43 -10.42
N ILE A 40 0.28 2.42 -9.09
CA ILE A 40 0.29 3.62 -8.27
C ILE A 40 1.46 3.54 -7.29
N VAL A 41 2.33 4.54 -7.32
CA VAL A 41 3.36 4.75 -6.30
C VAL A 41 2.82 5.74 -5.29
N PHE A 42 2.85 5.40 -4.01
CA PHE A 42 2.38 6.28 -2.95
C PHE A 42 3.10 6.04 -1.64
N VAL A 43 3.10 7.07 -0.80
CA VAL A 43 3.58 6.98 0.58
C VAL A 43 2.40 6.71 1.49
N LYS A 44 2.55 5.75 2.41
CA LYS A 44 1.58 5.45 3.46
C LYS A 44 2.19 5.82 4.82
N ASN A 45 1.43 6.55 5.63
CA ASN A 45 1.76 6.75 7.04
C ASN A 45 1.43 5.47 7.83
N VAL A 46 2.41 4.92 8.54
CA VAL A 46 2.29 3.61 9.23
C VAL A 46 1.89 3.76 10.72
N GLY A 47 1.42 4.93 11.14
CA GLY A 47 0.85 5.15 12.48
C GLY A 47 1.85 5.70 13.50
N ALA A 48 1.67 5.31 14.77
CA ALA A 48 2.11 6.04 15.97
C ALA A 48 3.61 6.43 16.09
N THR A 49 4.50 5.88 15.26
CA THR A 49 5.96 6.09 15.33
C THR A 49 6.53 7.06 14.29
N SER A 50 5.69 7.79 13.53
CA SER A 50 6.14 8.66 12.42
C SER A 50 6.89 7.91 11.30
N ASP A 51 6.76 6.58 11.26
CA ASP A 51 7.32 5.79 10.19
C ASP A 51 6.43 5.88 8.95
N TYR A 52 7.08 6.05 7.80
CA TYR A 52 6.45 6.01 6.50
C TYR A 52 6.80 4.71 5.80
N SER A 53 5.97 4.29 4.85
CA SER A 53 6.35 3.28 3.87
C SER A 53 6.11 3.77 2.46
N MET A 54 7.03 3.45 1.57
CA MET A 54 6.85 3.60 0.13
C MET A 54 6.17 2.34 -0.39
N ASN A 55 5.08 2.52 -1.11
CA ASN A 55 4.22 1.44 -1.58
C ASN A 55 4.02 1.55 -3.09
N ILE A 56 3.93 0.40 -3.74
CA ILE A 56 3.38 0.28 -5.08
C ILE A 56 2.16 -0.61 -5.01
N SER A 57 1.09 -0.15 -5.63
CA SER A 57 -0.12 -0.93 -5.84
C SER A 57 -0.46 -1.02 -7.31
N ILE A 58 -1.09 -2.14 -7.70
CA ILE A 58 -1.80 -2.26 -8.97
C ILE A 58 -3.29 -2.44 -8.67
N ILE A 59 -4.12 -1.66 -9.36
CA ILE A 59 -5.59 -1.70 -9.23
C ILE A 59 -6.21 -1.65 -10.62
N GLU A 60 -7.45 -2.10 -10.77
CA GLU A 60 -8.20 -1.89 -12.02
C GLU A 60 -8.42 -0.38 -12.26
N GLY A 61 -8.33 0.06 -13.51
CA GLY A 61 -8.20 1.48 -13.89
C GLY A 61 -9.32 2.39 -13.38
N ASN A 62 -10.53 1.87 -13.23
CA ASN A 62 -11.69 2.62 -12.75
C ASN A 62 -11.95 2.47 -11.24
N LYS A 63 -11.12 1.71 -10.52
CA LYS A 63 -11.28 1.49 -9.08
C LYS A 63 -10.54 2.57 -8.30
N LYS A 64 -11.13 2.98 -7.17
CA LYS A 64 -10.42 3.73 -6.14
C LYS A 64 -9.56 2.75 -5.35
N ILE A 65 -8.36 3.17 -4.96
CA ILE A 65 -7.51 2.38 -4.08
C ILE A 65 -8.22 2.16 -2.73
N THR A 66 -8.45 0.90 -2.37
CA THR A 66 -9.00 0.54 -1.05
C THR A 66 -7.88 0.11 -0.11
N ASN A 67 -8.17 0.00 1.19
CA ASN A 67 -7.19 -0.51 2.16
C ASN A 67 -6.63 -1.90 1.82
N ARG A 68 -7.38 -2.73 1.08
CA ARG A 68 -6.93 -4.06 0.64
C ARG A 68 -5.94 -3.99 -0.52
N ASP A 69 -6.02 -2.92 -1.30
CA ASP A 69 -5.19 -2.76 -2.49
C ASP A 69 -3.84 -2.10 -2.15
N LYS A 70 -3.72 -1.47 -0.97
CA LYS A 70 -2.53 -0.71 -0.55
C LYS A 70 -1.31 -1.63 -0.35
N GLY A 71 -0.28 -1.47 -1.19
CA GLY A 71 0.99 -2.17 -1.10
C GLY A 71 0.97 -3.59 -1.65
N ASN A 72 0.06 -3.91 -2.57
CA ASN A 72 -0.07 -5.27 -3.13
C ASN A 72 1.03 -5.64 -4.14
N ILE A 73 1.93 -4.73 -4.51
CA ILE A 73 3.07 -5.02 -5.40
C ILE A 73 4.41 -4.88 -4.69
N PHE A 74 4.60 -3.80 -3.94
CA PHE A 74 5.88 -3.47 -3.32
C PHE A 74 5.65 -2.66 -2.05
N ILE A 75 6.39 -2.97 -1.00
CA ILE A 75 6.39 -2.21 0.27
C ILE A 75 7.83 -2.11 0.77
N ALA A 76 8.29 -0.88 1.00
CA ALA A 76 9.59 -0.60 1.59
C ALA A 76 9.53 0.43 2.70
N LYS A 77 10.52 0.38 3.62
CA LYS A 77 10.61 1.27 4.78
C LYS A 77 10.98 2.71 4.39
N GLY A 78 10.29 3.70 4.93
CA GLY A 78 10.59 5.12 4.77
C GLY A 78 10.14 5.68 3.42
N MET A 79 10.64 6.87 3.08
CA MET A 79 10.32 7.59 1.85
C MET A 79 11.60 7.81 1.04
N ARG A 80 11.88 6.92 0.09
CA ARG A 80 12.94 7.09 -0.90
C ARG A 80 12.36 7.15 -2.30
N ASN A 81 13.19 7.54 -3.26
CA ASN A 81 12.81 7.62 -4.66
C ASN A 81 12.46 6.22 -5.20
N VAL A 82 11.25 6.13 -5.74
CA VAL A 82 10.72 4.99 -6.49
C VAL A 82 10.00 5.54 -7.70
N PHE A 83 10.32 5.00 -8.87
CA PHE A 83 9.70 5.37 -10.13
C PHE A 83 9.24 4.13 -10.87
N ILE A 84 8.12 4.25 -11.57
CA ILE A 84 7.58 3.18 -12.40
C ILE A 84 7.52 3.62 -13.87
N LYS A 85 7.81 2.70 -14.78
CA LYS A 85 7.66 2.91 -16.23
C LYS A 85 7.30 1.61 -16.93
N LEU A 86 6.58 1.68 -18.04
CA LEU A 86 6.32 0.54 -18.90
C LEU A 86 7.46 0.37 -19.90
N LYS A 87 8.04 -0.83 -19.99
CA LYS A 87 9.09 -1.16 -20.96
C LYS A 87 8.95 -2.63 -21.41
N ASP A 88 8.85 -2.85 -22.71
CA ASP A 88 8.76 -4.19 -23.31
C ASP A 88 7.66 -5.07 -22.67
N ASN A 89 6.49 -4.47 -22.38
CA ASN A 89 5.36 -5.09 -21.67
C ASN A 89 5.61 -5.48 -20.20
N ASN A 90 6.72 -5.02 -19.61
CA ASN A 90 7.03 -5.16 -18.19
C ASN A 90 6.91 -3.81 -17.49
N ILE A 91 6.47 -3.85 -16.22
CA ILE A 91 6.48 -2.67 -15.35
C ILE A 91 7.85 -2.65 -14.66
N VAL A 92 8.69 -1.71 -15.06
CA VAL A 92 10.00 -1.51 -14.45
C VAL A 92 9.83 -0.62 -13.23
N VAL A 93 10.29 -1.12 -12.08
CA VAL A 93 10.32 -0.44 -10.80
C VAL A 93 11.76 -0.03 -10.49
N SER A 94 12.08 1.23 -10.74
CA SER A 94 13.35 1.86 -10.36
C SER A 94 13.31 2.27 -8.89
N HIS A 95 14.31 1.88 -8.09
CA HIS A 95 14.37 2.25 -6.67
C HIS A 95 15.78 2.37 -6.10
N SER A 96 15.91 3.11 -5.00
CA SER A 96 17.16 3.28 -4.22
C SER A 96 17.15 2.52 -2.87
N TYR A 97 16.30 1.49 -2.77
CA TYR A 97 16.20 0.65 -1.58
C TYR A 97 17.26 -0.45 -1.55
N SER A 98 17.78 -0.72 -0.36
CA SER A 98 18.50 -1.95 -0.08
C SER A 98 17.53 -3.08 0.19
N ASP A 99 17.89 -4.33 -0.11
CA ASP A 99 16.97 -5.47 0.05
C ASP A 99 16.43 -5.63 1.48
N LYS A 100 17.22 -5.27 2.50
CA LYS A 100 16.79 -5.30 3.92
C LYS A 100 15.67 -4.30 4.25
N ASP A 101 15.50 -3.26 3.44
CA ASP A 101 14.49 -2.22 3.65
C ASP A 101 13.20 -2.54 2.86
N ILE A 102 13.21 -3.57 2.01
CA ILE A 102 12.06 -4.03 1.22
C ILE A 102 11.37 -5.16 2.01
N PHE A 103 10.14 -4.91 2.43
CA PHE A 103 9.35 -5.86 3.22
C PHE A 103 8.54 -6.81 2.35
N TYR A 104 8.14 -6.35 1.18
CA TYR A 104 7.28 -7.09 0.28
C TYR A 104 7.55 -6.67 -1.15
N LYS A 105 7.63 -7.64 -2.06
CA LYS A 105 7.63 -7.44 -3.50
C LYS A 105 7.10 -8.68 -4.22
N ILE A 106 6.49 -8.51 -5.38
CA ILE A 106 6.06 -9.63 -6.24
C ILE A 106 6.55 -9.43 -7.66
N ASP A 107 6.85 -10.52 -8.36
CA ASP A 107 7.43 -10.44 -9.70
C ASP A 107 6.37 -10.39 -10.82
N SER A 108 5.09 -10.66 -10.51
CA SER A 108 4.01 -10.59 -11.51
C SER A 108 2.61 -10.39 -10.92
N TYR A 109 1.72 -9.77 -11.71
CA TYR A 109 0.29 -9.60 -11.41
C TYR A 109 -0.54 -9.62 -12.69
N TYR A 110 -1.50 -10.53 -12.81
CA TYR A 110 -2.43 -10.64 -13.96
C TYR A 110 -1.76 -10.51 -15.34
N GLY A 111 -0.61 -11.18 -15.53
CA GLY A 111 0.11 -11.18 -16.82
C GLY A 111 1.08 -10.02 -17.05
N TYR A 112 1.19 -9.08 -16.12
CA TYR A 112 2.27 -8.09 -16.10
C TYR A 112 3.40 -8.54 -15.20
N ASN A 113 4.64 -8.43 -15.66
CA ASN A 113 5.81 -8.68 -14.83
C ASN A 113 6.34 -7.39 -14.24
N PHE A 114 6.85 -7.47 -13.01
CA PHE A 114 7.56 -6.39 -12.35
C PHE A 114 9.06 -6.67 -12.39
N VAL A 115 9.82 -5.73 -12.92
CA VAL A 115 11.28 -5.81 -13.01
C VAL A 115 11.87 -4.74 -12.11
N TYR A 116 12.65 -5.15 -11.11
CA TYR A 116 13.22 -4.25 -10.12
C TYR A 116 14.64 -3.82 -10.52
N GLU A 117 14.84 -2.52 -10.74
CA GLU A 117 16.13 -1.91 -11.06
C GLU A 117 16.61 -1.09 -9.85
N ASN A 118 17.77 -1.44 -9.31
CA ASN A 118 18.37 -0.71 -8.18
C ASN A 118 19.27 0.43 -8.72
N GLU A 119 18.97 1.66 -8.34
CA GLU A 119 19.67 2.88 -8.80
C GLU A 119 20.73 3.39 -7.82
N ASN A 120 21.24 2.53 -6.93
CA ASN A 120 22.31 2.86 -5.98
C ASN A 120 23.58 3.39 -6.64
#